data_AF-A0A7V9DQQ1-F1
#
_entry.id   AF-A0A7V9DQQ1-F1
#
_cell.length_a   1.000
_cell.length_b   1.000
_cell.length_c   1.000
_cell.angle_alpha   90.00
_cell.angle_beta   90.00
_cell.angle_gamma   90.00
#
_symmetry.space_group_name_H-M   'P 1'
#
loop_
_entity.id
_entity.type
_entity.pdbx_description
1 polymer ?
#
loop_
_entity_poly.entity_id
_entity_poly.type
_entity_poly.pdbx_seq_one_letter_code
_entity_poly.pdbx_strand_id
1 'polypeptide(L)' 'MSAGAPPAAQTRGVTPRHAPPFHCPFCGEEDIRPYGEDAGQWRCGSCIRVWKLNFVGLAPTPDPEVVR' A
#
# COMPACT_ATOMS: atom_id res chain seq x y z
N MET A 1 22.46 11.12 31.23
CA MET A 1 21.53 12.01 30.50
C MET A 1 21.10 11.26 29.25
N SER A 2 20.05 10.43 29.36
CA SER A 2 19.55 9.65 28.21
C SER A 2 18.55 10.52 27.46
N ALA A 3 18.89 10.90 26.23
CA ALA A 3 17.96 11.55 25.33
C ALA A 3 16.84 10.55 24.99
N GLY A 4 15.62 10.88 25.39
CA GLY A 4 14.43 10.11 25.01
C GLY A 4 14.26 10.15 23.49
N ALA A 5 14.09 8.97 22.89
CA ALA A 5 13.75 8.87 21.48
C ALA A 5 12.44 9.65 21.21
N PRO A 6 12.36 10.46 20.14
CA PRO A 6 11.14 11.16 19.81
C PRO A 6 10.02 10.15 19.52
N PRO A 7 8.76 10.42 19.91
CA PRO A 7 7.65 9.55 19.56
C PRO A 7 7.56 9.48 18.03
N ALA A 8 7.42 8.25 17.51
CA ALA A 8 7.16 8.01 16.10
C ALA A 8 6.01 8.91 15.65
N ALA A 9 6.29 9.81 14.71
CA ALA A 9 5.32 10.74 14.17
C ALA A 9 4.12 9.96 13.66
N GLN A 10 3.02 10.03 14.40
CA GLN A 10 1.76 9.41 14.02
C GLN A 10 1.16 10.30 12.93
N THR A 11 1.46 9.99 11.67
CA THR A 11 0.88 10.67 10.52
C THR A 11 -0.64 10.64 10.68
N ARG A 12 -1.27 11.82 10.79
CA ARG A 12 -2.72 11.96 10.92
C ARG A 12 -3.38 11.11 9.83
N GLY A 13 -4.12 10.08 10.25
CA GLY A 13 -4.72 9.10 9.36
C GLY A 13 -5.68 9.77 8.38
N VAL A 14 -5.21 9.98 7.14
CA VAL A 14 -6.12 10.06 6.01
C VAL A 14 -6.73 8.68 5.88
N THR A 15 -8.01 8.53 6.22
CA THR A 15 -8.75 7.31 5.92
C THR A 15 -8.67 7.11 4.41
N PRO A 16 -8.01 6.06 3.91
CA PRO A 16 -7.92 5.83 2.48
C PRO A 16 -9.34 5.63 1.94
N ARG A 17 -9.70 6.31 0.84
CA ARG A 17 -10.99 6.11 0.15
C ARG A 17 -11.09 4.75 -0.57
N HIS A 18 -10.11 3.89 -0.39
CA HIS A 18 -10.01 2.56 -0.98
C HIS A 18 -9.74 1.54 0.14
N ALA A 19 -10.15 0.29 -0.08
CA ALA A 19 -9.76 -0.80 0.79
C ALA A 19 -8.22 -0.99 0.73
N PRO A 20 -7.58 -1.41 1.84
CA PRO A 20 -6.19 -1.84 1.79
C PRO A 20 -6.03 -3.04 0.85
N PRO A 21 -4.86 -3.23 0.23
CA PRO A 21 -4.54 -4.50 -0.42
C PRO A 21 -4.52 -5.63 0.61
N PHE A 22 -4.97 -6.83 0.19
CA PHE A 22 -4.99 -8.01 1.06
C PHE A 22 -3.68 -8.82 1.01
N HIS A 23 -3.01 -8.86 -0.16
CA HIS A 23 -1.76 -9.62 -0.35
C HIS A 23 -0.63 -8.76 -0.89
N CYS A 24 0.59 -9.00 -0.42
CA CYS A 24 1.79 -8.38 -0.96
C CYS A 24 2.03 -8.89 -2.38
N PRO A 25 2.16 -8.01 -3.40
CA PRO A 25 2.36 -8.43 -4.79
C PRO A 25 3.71 -9.13 -5.03
N PHE A 26 4.61 -9.11 -4.04
CA PHE A 26 5.94 -9.70 -4.16
C PHE A 26 6.09 -11.03 -3.44
N CYS A 27 5.47 -11.23 -2.28
CA CYS A 27 5.63 -12.45 -1.47
C CYS A 27 4.32 -13.14 -1.06
N GLY A 28 3.15 -12.58 -1.41
CA GLY A 28 1.85 -13.16 -1.09
C GLY A 28 1.36 -12.98 0.36
N GLU A 29 2.23 -12.55 1.26
CA GLU A 29 1.91 -12.32 2.68
C GLU A 29 0.93 -11.17 2.91
N GLU A 30 0.19 -11.24 4.02
CA GLU A 30 -0.93 -10.32 4.35
C GLU A 30 -0.55 -9.22 5.36
N ASP A 31 0.66 -9.25 5.95
CA ASP A 31 1.11 -8.17 6.84
C ASP A 31 1.46 -6.92 6.05
N ILE A 32 0.44 -6.11 5.76
CA ILE A 32 0.54 -4.91 4.93
C ILE A 32 0.07 -3.70 5.72
N ARG A 33 0.86 -2.62 5.68
CA ARG A 33 0.62 -1.38 6.44
C ARG A 33 0.81 -0.14 5.55
N PRO A 34 0.10 0.97 5.81
CA PRO A 34 0.41 2.24 5.16
C PRO A 34 1.87 2.62 5.35
N TYR A 35 2.45 3.29 4.36
CA TYR A 35 3.84 3.74 4.38
C TYR A 35 3.95 5.17 3.83
N GLY A 36 4.91 5.96 4.35
CA GLY A 36 5.16 7.32 3.87
C GLY A 36 4.04 8.32 4.12
N GLU A 37 4.18 9.50 3.52
CA GLU A 37 3.22 10.60 3.61
C GLU A 37 2.24 10.63 2.41
N ASP A 38 2.61 9.98 1.31
CA ASP A 38 1.77 9.93 0.12
C ASP A 38 0.61 8.94 0.29
N ALA A 39 -0.55 9.34 -0.22
CA ALA A 39 -1.69 8.43 -0.32
C ALA A 39 -1.38 7.20 -1.18
N GLY A 40 -1.86 6.04 -0.74
CA GLY A 40 -1.76 4.77 -1.47
C GLY A 40 -0.38 4.11 -1.44
N GLN A 41 0.57 4.60 -0.63
CA GLN A 41 1.83 3.92 -0.35
C GLN A 41 1.66 2.88 0.75
N TRP A 42 2.24 1.69 0.54
CA TRP A 42 2.12 0.52 1.40
C TRP A 42 3.47 -0.16 1.58
N ARG A 43 3.67 -0.81 2.74
CA ARG A 43 4.81 -1.68 3.01
C ARG A 43 4.34 -3.07 3.42
N CYS A 44 5.13 -4.10 3.07
CA CYS A 44 4.99 -5.44 3.62
C CYS A 44 5.87 -5.60 4.86
N GLY A 45 5.33 -6.11 5.96
CA GLY A 45 6.10 -6.44 7.15
C GLY A 45 6.99 -7.66 6.98
N SER A 46 6.58 -8.64 6.17
CA SER A 46 7.34 -9.89 5.95
C SER A 46 8.54 -9.73 5.03
N CYS A 47 8.36 -9.09 3.87
CA CYS A 47 9.43 -8.96 2.85
C CYS A 47 9.98 -7.54 2.66
N ILE A 48 9.59 -6.61 3.54
CA ILE A 48 10.06 -5.21 3.66
C ILE A 48 9.95 -4.31 2.42
N ARG A 49 9.34 -4.81 1.33
CA ARG A 49 9.14 -4.01 0.11
C ARG A 49 8.08 -2.93 0.33
N VAL A 50 8.26 -1.82 -0.37
CA VAL A 50 7.36 -0.67 -0.41
C VAL A 50 6.82 -0.52 -1.83
N TRP A 51 5.53 -0.24 -1.98
CA TRP A 51 4.88 0.00 -3.27
C TRP A 51 3.77 1.04 -3.16
N LYS A 52 3.30 1.55 -4.30
CA LYS A 52 2.19 2.49 -4.37
C LYS A 52 1.08 1.92 -5.27
N LEU A 53 -0.17 2.02 -4.81
CA LEU A 53 -1.35 1.75 -5.62
C LEU A 53 -1.93 3.06 -6.16
N ASN A 54 -2.18 3.09 -7.46
CA ASN A 54 -2.82 4.21 -8.14
C ASN A 54 -4.07 3.71 -8.88
N PHE A 55 -5.19 4.40 -8.72
CA PHE A 55 -6.37 4.16 -9.56
C PHE A 55 -6.11 4.78 -10.95
N VAL A 56 -6.13 3.96 -12.00
CA VAL A 56 -5.82 4.37 -13.38
C VAL A 56 -7.05 4.49 -14.28
N GLY A 57 -8.24 4.13 -13.79
CA GLY A 57 -9.50 4.13 -14.55
C GLY A 57 -10.16 2.75 -14.58
N LEU A 58 -11.30 2.67 -15.28
CA LEU A 58 -11.96 1.40 -15.57
C LEU A 58 -11.44 0.88 -16.91
N ALA A 59 -11.10 -0.41 -16.97
CA ALA A 59 -10.78 -1.05 -18.24
C ALA A 59 -12.05 -1.12 -19.12
N PRO A 60 -11.92 -1.00 -20.45
CA PRO A 60 -13.02 -1.32 -21.35
C PRO A 60 -13.40 -2.80 -21.18
N THR A 61 -14.64 -3.15 -21.53
CA THR A 61 -15.03 -4.56 -21.65
C THR A 61 -14.02 -5.25 -22.57
N PRO A 62 -13.34 -6.32 -22.12
CA PRO A 62 -12.33 -6.96 -22.94
C PRO A 62 -12.97 -7.46 -24.23
N ASP A 63 -12.34 -7.15 -25.35
CA ASP A 63 -12.59 -7.88 -26.57
C ASP A 63 -12.14 -9.34 -26.31
N PRO A 64 -13.01 -10.34 -26.49
CA PRO A 64 -12.64 -11.74 -26.29
C PRO A 64 -11.45 -12.20 -27.14
N GLU A 65 -11.07 -11.47 -28.19
CA GLU A 65 -9.87 -11.76 -28.98
C GLU A 65 -8.56 -11.39 -28.27
N VAL A 66 -8.55 -10.39 -27.38
CA VAL A 66 -7.34 -9.84 -26.73
C VAL A 66 -6.91 -10.63 -25.48
N VAL A 67 -7.79 -11.45 -24.91
CA VAL A 67 -7.54 -12.22 -23.68
C VAL A 67 -6.79 -13.55 -23.96
N ARG A 68 -6.48 -13.83 -25.23
CA ARG A 68 -5.73 -15.03 -25.66
C ARG A 68 -4.23 -14.82 -25.67
#